data_AF-A0A9E4Z5Z8-F1
#
_entry.id   AF-A0A9E4Z5Z8-F1
#
_cell.length_a   1.000
_cell.length_b   1.000
_cell.length_c   1.000
_cell.angle_alpha   90.00
_cell.angle_beta   90.00
_cell.angle_gamma   90.00
#
_symmetry.space_group_name_H-M   'P 1'
#
loop_
_entity.id
_entity.type
_entity.pdbx_description
1 polymer ?
#
loop_
_entity_poly.entity_id
_entity_poly.type
_entity_poly.pdbx_seq_one_letter_code
_entity_poly.pdbx_strand_id
1 'polypeptide(L)' 'AGDSIIVEIEADDRPQKLRAAIFAEASEHASDTAVQIVELASGLKAPLPVDLPAGIYNMRITGQWEVGDQAYKFRLKVE' A
#
# COMPACT_ATOMS: atom_id res chain seq x y z
N ALA A 1 20.89 -0.97 1.64
CA ALA A 1 19.82 -1.24 0.66
C ALA A 1 18.53 -1.31 1.45
N GLY A 2 17.51 -0.53 1.10
CA GLY A 2 16.26 -0.51 1.85
C GLY A 2 15.50 -1.82 1.71
N ASP A 3 14.79 -2.23 2.76
CA ASP A 3 14.00 -3.45 2.75
C ASP A 3 12.80 -3.30 1.80
N SER A 4 12.38 -4.42 1.19
CA SER A 4 11.24 -4.42 0.26
C SER A 4 10.28 -5.56 0.59
N ILE A 5 8.99 -5.25 0.56
CA ILE A 5 7.91 -6.22 0.70
C ILE A 5 7.35 -6.49 -0.69
N ILE A 6 7.06 -7.76 -1.00
CA ILE A 6 6.32 -8.09 -2.21
C ILE A 6 4.83 -8.00 -1.91
N VAL A 7 4.16 -7.07 -2.58
CA VAL A 7 2.70 -6.96 -2.55
C VAL A 7 2.15 -7.77 -3.70
N GLU A 8 1.28 -8.73 -3.39
CA GLU A 8 0.56 -9.55 -4.37
C GLU A 8 -0.94 -9.42 -4.12
N ILE A 9 -1.70 -9.13 -5.17
CA ILE A 9 -3.14 -8.95 -5.14
C ILE A 9 -3.74 -9.96 -6.12
N GLU A 10 -4.67 -10.78 -5.63
CA GLU A 10 -5.45 -11.65 -6.48
C GLU A 10 -6.73 -10.92 -6.90
N ALA A 11 -6.90 -10.71 -8.20
CA ALA A 11 -8.09 -10.12 -8.81
C ALA A 11 -8.27 -10.68 -10.23
N ASP A 12 -9.53 -10.84 -10.66
CA ASP A 12 -9.86 -11.33 -12.01
C ASP A 12 -9.38 -10.36 -13.09
N ASP A 13 -9.52 -9.06 -12.85
CA ASP A 13 -9.07 -7.98 -13.73
C ASP A 13 -7.94 -7.15 -13.09
N ARG A 14 -7.02 -6.66 -13.93
CA ARG A 14 -5.90 -5.82 -13.46
C ARG A 14 -6.36 -4.38 -13.18
N PRO A 15 -5.93 -3.77 -12.07
CA PRO A 15 -6.21 -2.35 -11.83
C PRO A 15 -5.42 -1.48 -12.82
N GLN A 16 -6.03 -0.38 -13.27
CA GLN A 16 -5.37 0.64 -14.09
C GLN A 16 -4.26 1.35 -13.31
N LYS A 17 -4.47 1.55 -12.00
CA LYS A 17 -3.48 2.10 -11.08
C LYS A 17 -3.52 1.33 -9.77
N LEU A 18 -2.34 1.12 -9.19
CA LEU A 18 -2.21 0.51 -7.89
C LEU A 18 -1.35 1.41 -7.00
N ARG A 19 -1.85 1.77 -5.83
CA ARG A 19 -1.16 2.67 -4.91
C ARG A 19 -1.13 2.11 -3.51
N ALA A 20 0.04 2.06 -2.90
CA ALA A 20 0.21 1.81 -1.48
C ALA A 20 0.44 3.13 -0.74
N ALA A 21 -0.28 3.33 0.36
CA ALA A 21 -0.08 4.45 1.28
C ALA A 21 0.13 3.90 2.69
N ILE A 22 1.20 4.33 3.36
CA ILE A 22 1.55 3.93 4.72
C ILE A 22 1.32 5.13 5.65
N PHE A 23 0.73 4.86 6.81
CA PHE A 23 0.35 5.83 7.83
C PHE A 23 0.91 5.39 9.18
N ALA A 24 1.22 6.34 10.05
CA ALA A 24 1.56 6.03 11.45
C ALA A 24 0.39 5.29 12.13
N GLU A 25 0.66 4.43 13.11
CA GLU A 25 -0.37 3.63 13.81
C GLU A 25 -1.56 4.44 14.33
N ALA A 26 -1.31 5.66 14.81
CA ALA A 26 -2.35 6.55 15.32
C ALA A 26 -3.29 7.14 14.24
N SER A 27 -2.96 6.96 12.95
CA SER A 27 -3.70 7.47 11.81
C SER A 27 -4.38 6.34 11.04
N GLU A 28 -5.71 6.38 10.99
CA GLU A 28 -6.53 5.38 10.28
C GLU A 28 -7.45 6.00 9.22
N HIS A 29 -7.53 7.33 9.13
CA HIS A 29 -8.47 7.99 8.24
C HIS A 29 -7.86 8.27 6.88
N ALA A 30 -8.68 8.15 5.82
CA ALA A 30 -8.28 8.42 4.45
C ALA A 30 -7.84 9.88 4.19
N SER A 31 -8.18 10.79 5.11
CA SER A 31 -7.80 12.21 5.12
C SER A 31 -6.42 12.47 5.71
N ASP A 32 -5.83 11.48 6.37
CA ASP A 32 -4.57 11.65 7.08
C ASP A 32 -3.40 11.71 6.10
N THR A 33 -2.35 12.44 6.49
CA THR A 33 -1.14 12.52 5.65
C THR A 33 -0.36 11.21 5.77
N ALA A 34 -0.24 10.49 4.65
CA ALA A 34 0.58 9.28 4.60
C ALA A 34 2.05 9.63 4.86
N VAL A 35 2.73 8.83 5.67
CA VAL A 35 4.18 8.93 5.89
C VAL A 35 4.97 8.48 4.67
N GLN A 36 4.37 7.59 3.86
CA GLN A 36 4.95 7.13 2.60
C GLN A 36 3.82 6.80 1.62
N ILE A 37 3.97 7.23 0.36
CA ILE A 37 3.09 6.87 -0.75
C ILE A 37 3.95 6.27 -1.85
N VAL A 38 3.54 5.12 -2.37
CA VAL A 38 4.20 4.43 -3.47
C VAL A 38 3.16 4.09 -4.53
N GLU A 39 3.36 4.62 -5.74
CA GLU A 39 2.67 4.15 -6.93
C GLU A 39 3.32 2.83 -7.36
N LEU A 40 2.54 1.75 -7.32
CA LEU A 40 2.97 0.44 -7.75
C LEU A 40 2.70 0.32 -9.26
N ALA A 41 3.52 -0.46 -9.96
CA ALA A 41 3.23 -0.82 -11.34
C ALA A 41 1.80 -1.41 -11.43
N SER A 42 1.09 -1.21 -12.55
CA SER A 42 -0.27 -1.69 -12.79
C SER A 42 -0.40 -3.23 -12.92
N GLY A 43 0.50 -3.96 -12.26
CA GLY A 43 0.47 -5.41 -12.14
C GLY A 43 -0.09 -5.85 -10.79
N LEU A 44 -0.50 -7.11 -10.74
CA LEU A 44 -0.98 -7.78 -9.52
C LEU A 44 0.15 -8.10 -8.53
N LYS A 45 1.41 -7.90 -8.93
CA LYS A 45 2.59 -8.17 -8.11
C LYS A 45 3.60 -7.05 -8.29
N ALA A 46 3.95 -6.36 -7.21
CA ALA A 46 4.89 -5.25 -7.25
C ALA A 46 5.75 -5.20 -5.98
N PRO A 47 7.04 -4.82 -6.10
CA PRO A 47 7.84 -4.52 -4.93
C PRO A 47 7.38 -3.21 -4.30
N LEU A 48 7.15 -3.23 -3.00
CA LEU A 48 6.91 -2.07 -2.16
C LEU A 48 8.21 -1.79 -1.37
N PRO A 49 8.98 -0.75 -1.71
CA PRO A 49 10.10 -0.33 -0.87
C PRO A 49 9.57 0.16 0.48
N VAL A 50 10.15 -0.30 1.57
CA VAL A 50 9.84 0.14 2.93
C VAL A 50 11.11 0.79 3.49
N ASP A 51 11.10 2.11 3.57
CA ASP A 51 12.17 2.90 4.19
C ASP A 51 11.58 3.61 5.42
N LEU A 52 11.25 2.80 6.43
CA LEU A 52 10.59 3.23 7.64
C LEU A 52 11.38 2.76 8.87
N PRO A 53 11.45 3.57 9.94
CA PRO A 53 11.96 3.12 11.22
C PRO A 53 11.16 1.92 11.78
N ALA A 54 11.77 1.19 12.72
CA ALA A 54 11.09 0.14 13.45
C ALA A 54 9.84 0.70 14.17
N GLY A 55 8.72 -0.01 14.05
CA GLY A 55 7.43 0.47 14.52
C GLY A 55 6.23 -0.24 13.92
N ILE A 56 5.04 0.23 14.29
CA ILE A 56 3.76 -0.26 13.77
C ILE A 56 3.14 0.82 12.88
N TYR A 57 2.64 0.40 11.73
CA TYR A 57 2.05 1.27 10.72
C TYR A 57 0.75 0.67 10.17
N ASN A 58 -0.14 1.54 9.72
CA ASN A 58 -1.30 1.16 8.94
C ASN A 58 -0.96 1.35 7.46
N MET A 59 -1.21 0.34 6.64
CA MET A 59 -1.02 0.41 5.20
C MET A 59 -2.36 0.26 4.50
N ARG A 60 -2.61 1.11 3.51
CA ARG A 60 -3.76 1.01 2.61
C ARG A 60 -3.26 0.84 1.19
N ILE A 61 -3.66 -0.24 0.55
CA ILE A 61 -3.44 -0.46 -0.88
C ILE A 61 -4.75 -0.17 -1.61
N THR A 62 -4.73 0.74 -2.57
CA THR A 62 -5.89 1.12 -3.39
C THR A 62 -5.62 0.75 -4.84
N GLY A 63 -6.44 -0.12 -5.40
CA GLY A 63 -6.51 -0.37 -6.83
C GLY A 63 -7.62 0.47 -7.46
N GLN A 64 -7.39 0.97 -8.67
CA GLN A 64 -8.40 1.66 -9.47
C GLN A 64 -8.78 0.77 -10.65
N TRP A 65 -10.03 0.32 -10.72
CA TRP A 65 -10.60 -0.42 -11.85
C TRP A 65 -11.60 0.46 -12.60
N GLU A 66 -12.00 0.03 -13.79
CA GLU A 66 -13.03 0.75 -14.57
C GLU A 66 -14.37 0.85 -13.82
N VAL A 67 -14.69 -0.16 -13.01
CA VAL A 67 -15.93 -0.23 -12.23
C VAL A 67 -15.85 0.53 -10.90
N GLY A 68 -14.67 1.02 -10.51
CA GLY A 68 -14.46 1.77 -9.28
C GLY A 68 -13.16 1.44 -8.55
N ASP A 69 -12.95 2.16 -7.45
CA ASP A 69 -11.77 2.00 -6.59
C ASP A 69 -12.04 0.95 -5.50
N GLN A 70 -11.08 0.04 -5.28
CA GLN A 70 -11.11 -0.89 -4.14
C GLN A 70 -9.88 -0.67 -3.26
N ALA A 71 -10.12 -0.60 -1.95
CA ALA A 71 -9.07 -0.37 -0.97
C ALA A 71 -8.99 -1.53 0.03
N TYR A 72 -7.77 -1.98 0.29
CA TYR A 72 -7.42 -3.03 1.24
C TYR A 72 -6.56 -2.42 2.34
N LYS A 73 -6.85 -2.79 3.59
CA LYS A 73 -6.12 -2.32 4.78
C LYS A 73 -5.28 -3.45 5.35
N PHE A 74 -4.03 -3.12 5.70
CA PHE A 74 -3.06 -4.02 6.28
C PHE A 74 -2.38 -3.34 7.46
N ARG A 75 -1.91 -4.14 8.42
CA ARG A 75 -1.04 -3.67 9.49
C ARG A 75 0.39 -4.11 9.18
N LEU A 76 1.32 -3.17 9.18
CA LEU A 76 2.74 -3.42 8.96
C LEU A 76 3.48 -3.30 10.30
N LYS A 77 4.30 -4.30 10.62
CA LYS A 77 5.27 -4.24 11.71
C LYS A 77 6.67 -4.24 11.10
N VAL A 78 7.45 -3.21 11.39
CA VAL A 78 8.85 -3.07 11.00
C VAL A 78 9.70 -3.35 12.25
N GLU A 79 10.66 -4.27 12.15
CA GLU A 79 11.53 -4.72 13.24
C GLU A 79 13.00 -4.43 12.95
#